data_AF-A0A966SAT2-F1
#
_entry.id   AF-A0A966SAT2-F1
#
_cell.length_a   1.000
_cell.length_b   1.000
_cell.length_c   1.000
_cell.angle_alpha   90.00
_cell.angle_beta   90.00
_cell.angle_gamma   90.00
#
_symmetry.space_group_name_H-M   'P 1'
#
loop_
_entity.id
_entity.type
_entity.pdbx_description
1 polymer ?
#
loop_
_entity_poly.entity_id
_entity_poly.type
_entity_poly.pdbx_seq_one_letter_code
_entity_poly.pdbx_strand_id
1 'polypeptide(L)'
;LPRRIPYHVAMELLLTGRRIDVHEARQWGLVNEIVPADRLMARARELAQQLAEGPPLVFAAIKEIVRETAHLPIQDAFDKVTKRRLPTVDLLYGSEDQKEGARAFAEKRKPVWRGH
;
A
#
# COMPACT_ATOMS: atom_id res chain seq x y z
N LEU A 1 4.88 -9.08 -13.73
CA LEU A 1 3.54 -9.18 -14.35
C LEU A 1 2.61 -10.20 -13.66
N PRO A 2 2.97 -11.49 -13.50
CA PRO A 2 2.02 -12.51 -12.99
C PRO A 2 1.60 -12.36 -11.52
N ARG A 3 2.32 -11.54 -10.74
CA ARG A 3 1.92 -11.14 -9.37
C ARG A 3 0.96 -9.95 -9.33
N ARG A 4 0.68 -9.31 -10.47
CA ARG A 4 -0.09 -8.05 -10.56
C ARG A 4 -1.40 -8.20 -11.34
N ILE A 5 -1.44 -9.10 -12.32
CA ILE A 5 -2.61 -9.37 -13.17
C ILE A 5 -2.85 -10.89 -13.24
N PRO A 6 -4.04 -11.36 -13.68
CA PRO A 6 -4.32 -12.79 -13.79
C PRO A 6 -3.26 -13.57 -14.56
N TYR A 7 -2.96 -14.79 -14.11
CA TYR A 7 -1.84 -15.58 -14.62
C TYR A 7 -1.87 -15.74 -16.15
N HIS A 8 -3.01 -16.09 -16.73
CA HIS A 8 -3.13 -16.30 -18.18
C HIS A 8 -2.90 -15.02 -18.99
N VAL A 9 -3.43 -13.88 -18.52
CA VAL A 9 -3.20 -12.57 -19.15
C VAL A 9 -1.72 -12.21 -19.08
N ALA A 10 -1.08 -12.43 -17.92
CA ALA A 10 0.35 -12.20 -17.78
C ALA A 10 1.19 -13.07 -18.72
N MET A 11 0.87 -14.35 -18.84
CA MET A 11 1.61 -15.27 -19.71
C MET A 11 1.42 -14.92 -21.19
N GLU A 12 0.22 -14.55 -21.62
CA GLU A 12 -0.02 -14.08 -23.00
C GLU A 12 0.85 -12.87 -23.34
N LEU A 13 0.87 -11.85 -22.47
CA LEU A 13 1.67 -10.64 -22.70
C LEU A 13 3.17 -10.93 -22.71
N LEU A 14 3.65 -11.81 -21.83
CA LEU A 14 5.06 -12.19 -21.77
C LEU A 14 5.52 -13.00 -23.00
N LEU A 15 4.67 -13.89 -23.50
CA LEU A 15 5.00 -14.78 -24.62
C LEU A 15 4.83 -14.09 -25.98
N THR A 16 3.84 -13.22 -26.12
CA THR A 16 3.54 -12.54 -27.39
C THR A 16 4.28 -11.22 -27.54
N GLY A 17 4.67 -10.57 -26.44
CA GLY A 17 5.25 -9.23 -26.45
C GLY A 17 4.32 -8.15 -26.99
N ARG A 18 3.01 -8.42 -27.10
CA ARG A 18 2.05 -7.45 -27.65
C ARG A 18 1.95 -6.22 -26.74
N ARG A 19 1.63 -5.08 -27.35
CA ARG A 19 1.29 -3.87 -26.58
C ARG A 19 -0.12 -4.00 -26.00
N ILE A 20 -0.31 -3.39 -24.84
CA ILE A 20 -1.63 -3.21 -24.20
C ILE A 20 -1.99 -1.72 -24.22
N ASP A 21 -3.27 -1.42 -24.32
CA ASP A 21 -3.75 -0.07 -24.09
C ASP A 21 -4.01 0.21 -22.60
N VAL A 22 -4.29 1.47 -22.27
CA VAL A 22 -4.47 1.91 -20.88
C VAL A 22 -5.77 1.40 -20.25
N HIS A 23 -6.81 1.15 -21.05
CA HIS A 23 -8.09 0.63 -20.55
C HIS A 23 -7.96 -0.84 -20.17
N GLU A 24 -7.29 -1.64 -21.00
CA GLU A 24 -6.92 -3.01 -20.67
C GLU A 24 -6.00 -3.05 -19.44
N ALA A 25 -4.99 -2.19 -19.38
CA ALA A 25 -4.11 -2.08 -18.21
C ALA A 25 -4.89 -1.76 -16.92
N ARG A 26 -5.91 -0.90 -17.00
CA ARG A 26 -6.78 -0.57 -15.86
C ARG A 26 -7.67 -1.75 -15.47
N GLN A 27 -8.27 -2.41 -16.45
CA GLN A 27 -9.14 -3.57 -16.23
C GLN A 27 -8.43 -4.66 -15.42
N TRP A 28 -7.15 -4.91 -15.71
CA TRP A 28 -6.36 -5.91 -15.00
C TRP A 28 -5.68 -5.41 -13.73
N GLY A 29 -5.83 -4.13 -13.38
CA GLY A 29 -5.22 -3.55 -12.17
C GLY A 29 -3.72 -3.25 -12.30
N LEU A 30 -3.20 -3.14 -13.52
CA LEU A 30 -1.83 -2.67 -13.75
C LEU A 30 -1.71 -1.16 -13.50
N VAL A 31 -2.78 -0.41 -13.75
CA VAL A 31 -2.94 1.00 -13.34
C VAL A 31 -4.23 1.16 -12.55
N ASN A 32 -4.22 2.06 -11.56
CA ASN A 32 -5.37 2.28 -10.68
C ASN A 32 -6.39 3.27 -11.27
N GLU A 33 -5.90 4.31 -11.96
CA GLU A 33 -6.72 5.44 -12.41
C GLU A 33 -6.26 5.90 -13.81
N ILE A 34 -7.22 6.31 -14.64
CA ILE A 34 -6.97 6.95 -15.93
C ILE A 34 -7.47 8.38 -15.83
N VAL A 35 -6.61 9.35 -16.14
CA VAL A 35 -6.94 10.77 -16.14
C VAL A 35 -6.45 11.44 -17.41
N PRO A 36 -7.04 12.58 -17.83
CA PRO A 36 -6.48 13.42 -18.86
C PRO A 36 -5.01 13.79 -18.58
N ALA A 37 -4.19 13.85 -19.63
CA ALA A 37 -2.74 14.01 -19.49
C ALA A 37 -2.35 15.31 -18.77
N ASP A 38 -3.08 16.39 -19.01
CA ASP A 38 -2.92 17.70 -18.36
C ASP A 38 -3.28 17.68 -16.85
N ARG A 39 -4.06 16.69 -16.40
CA ARG A 39 -4.44 16.50 -15.00
C ARG A 39 -3.59 15.48 -14.23
N LEU A 40 -2.71 14.75 -14.92
CA LEU A 40 -1.93 13.65 -14.33
C LEU A 40 -1.19 14.08 -13.06
N MET A 41 -0.42 15.18 -13.14
CA MET A 41 0.38 15.65 -12.01
C MET A 41 -0.45 16.25 -10.89
N ALA A 42 -1.56 16.91 -11.22
CA ALA A 42 -2.48 17.44 -10.21
C ALA A 42 -3.07 16.28 -9.39
N ARG A 43 -3.62 15.26 -10.07
CA ARG A 43 -4.21 14.09 -9.42
C ARG A 43 -3.20 13.29 -8.59
N ALA A 44 -1.99 13.09 -9.10
CA ALA A 44 -0.92 12.41 -8.37
C ALA A 44 -0.54 13.14 -7.07
N ARG A 45 -0.51 14.49 -7.10
CA ARG A 45 -0.22 15.31 -5.92
C ARG A 45 -1.36 15.31 -4.92
N GLU A 46 -2.61 15.33 -5.37
CA GLU A 46 -3.77 15.18 -4.47
C GLU A 46 -3.71 13.86 -3.70
N LEU A 47 -3.41 12.76 -4.38
CA LEU A 47 -3.22 11.45 -3.73
C LEU A 47 -2.04 11.46 -2.76
N ALA A 48 -0.91 12.06 -3.14
CA ALA A 48 0.24 12.19 -2.25
C ALA A 48 -0.08 13.02 -1.00
N GLN A 49 -0.86 14.09 -1.14
CA GLN A 49 -1.30 14.93 -0.03
C GLN A 49 -2.22 14.16 0.93
N GLN A 50 -3.17 13.39 0.40
CA GLN A 50 -4.02 12.50 1.21
C GLN A 50 -3.19 11.50 2.01
N LEU A 51 -2.14 10.93 1.40
CA LEU A 51 -1.23 10.04 2.10
C LEU A 51 -0.34 10.78 3.11
N ALA A 52 0.08 12.01 2.83
CA ALA A 52 0.91 12.80 3.74
C ALA A 52 0.17 13.20 5.03
N GLU A 53 -1.16 13.29 4.99
CA GLU A 53 -2.01 13.56 6.16
C GLU A 53 -2.24 12.32 7.04
N GLY A 54 -1.89 11.13 6.55
CA GLY A 54 -2.07 9.88 7.28
C GLY A 54 -0.88 9.48 8.16
N PRO A 55 -1.00 8.38 8.91
CA PRO A 55 0.03 7.91 9.84
C PRO A 55 1.26 7.34 9.10
N PRO A 56 2.43 8.00 9.15
CA PRO A 56 3.60 7.59 8.38
C PRO A 56 4.16 6.22 8.81
N LEU A 57 4.16 5.93 10.11
CA LEU A 57 4.63 4.65 10.66
C LEU A 57 3.73 3.48 10.23
N VAL A 58 2.41 3.71 10.16
CA VAL A 58 1.46 2.70 9.67
C VAL A 58 1.69 2.42 8.19
N PHE A 59 1.95 3.44 7.37
CA PHE A 59 2.23 3.22 5.95
C PHE A 59 3.56 2.48 5.72
N ALA A 60 4.58 2.76 6.53
CA ALA A 60 5.83 2.01 6.50
C ALA A 60 5.58 0.53 6.86
N ALA A 61 4.83 0.28 7.94
CA ALA A 61 4.44 -1.05 8.38
C ALA A 61 3.65 -1.82 7.32
N ILE A 62 2.61 -1.23 6.74
CA ILE A 62 1.81 -1.88 5.69
C ILE A 62 2.69 -2.26 4.49
N LYS A 63 3.58 -1.36 4.05
CA LYS A 63 4.48 -1.62 2.92
C LYS A 63 5.47 -2.75 3.20
N GLU A 64 6.05 -2.81 4.39
CA GLU A 64 6.96 -3.88 4.79
C GLU A 64 6.22 -5.21 4.91
N ILE A 65 5.07 -5.25 5.59
CA ILE A 65 4.24 -6.46 5.74
C ILE A 65 3.91 -7.03 4.37
N VAL A 66 3.31 -6.24 3.48
CA VAL A 66 2.89 -6.73 2.15
C VAL A 66 4.08 -7.26 1.35
N ARG A 67 5.25 -6.63 1.45
CA ARG A 67 6.46 -7.08 0.74
C ARG A 67 6.99 -8.41 1.31
N GLU A 68 7.07 -8.51 2.63
CA GLU A 68 7.70 -9.61 3.34
C GLU A 68 6.80 -10.83 3.51
N THR A 69 5.47 -10.68 3.35
CA THR A 69 4.51 -11.77 3.59
C THR A 69 3.76 -12.25 2.35
N ALA A 70 3.77 -11.51 1.24
CA ALA A 70 2.95 -11.87 0.05
C ALA A 70 3.26 -13.24 -0.58
N HIS A 71 4.36 -13.87 -0.20
CA HIS A 71 4.79 -15.18 -0.70
C HIS A 71 4.73 -16.28 0.38
N LEU A 72 4.31 -15.94 1.60
CA LEU A 72 4.26 -16.85 2.73
C LEU A 72 2.87 -17.47 2.89
N PRO A 73 2.79 -18.67 3.51
CA PRO A 73 1.53 -19.17 4.06
C PRO A 73 0.91 -18.15 5.03
N ILE A 74 -0.42 -18.14 5.09
CA ILE A 74 -1.16 -17.14 5.89
C ILE A 74 -0.76 -17.15 7.37
N GLN A 75 -0.50 -18.32 7.95
CA GLN A 75 -0.09 -18.45 9.35
C GLN A 75 1.27 -17.82 9.61
N ASP A 76 2.26 -18.08 8.75
CA ASP A 76 3.60 -17.50 8.86
C ASP A 76 3.58 -15.98 8.67
N ALA A 77 2.73 -15.50 7.76
CA ALA A 77 2.47 -14.08 7.55
C ALA A 77 1.93 -13.43 8.83
N PHE A 78 0.89 -14.01 9.44
CA PHE A 78 0.34 -13.52 10.71
C PHE A 78 1.37 -13.56 11.83
N ASP A 79 2.11 -14.66 11.96
CA ASP A 79 3.16 -14.82 12.97
C ASP A 79 4.24 -13.75 12.88
N LYS A 80 4.69 -13.39 11.66
CA LYS A 80 5.66 -12.30 11.49
C LYS A 80 5.13 -10.97 12.02
N VAL A 81 3.85 -10.67 11.82
CA VAL A 81 3.24 -9.41 12.24
C VAL A 81 2.94 -9.41 13.73
N THR A 82 2.26 -10.45 14.25
CA THR A 82 1.82 -10.51 15.66
C THR A 82 2.97 -10.65 16.63
N LYS A 83 4.04 -11.37 16.24
CA LYS A 83 5.27 -11.51 17.02
C LYS A 83 6.27 -10.36 16.77
N ARG A 84 5.83 -9.28 16.10
CA ARG A 84 6.62 -8.06 15.82
C ARG A 84 8.00 -8.34 15.21
N ARG A 85 8.07 -9.30 14.29
CA ARG A 85 9.34 -9.71 13.64
C ARG A 85 9.75 -8.81 12.48
N LEU A 86 9.04 -7.71 12.27
CA LEU A 86 9.27 -6.74 11.21
C LEU A 86 9.64 -5.40 11.87
N PRO A 87 10.79 -4.79 11.53
CA PRO A 87 11.27 -3.56 12.17
C PRO A 87 10.25 -2.42 12.20
N THR A 88 9.52 -2.20 11.11
CA THR A 88 8.52 -1.11 11.04
C THR A 88 7.28 -1.41 11.87
N VAL A 89 6.95 -2.69 12.05
CA VAL A 89 5.85 -3.14 12.91
C VAL A 89 6.22 -2.96 14.37
N ASP A 90 7.42 -3.37 14.77
CA ASP A 90 7.88 -3.21 16.15
C ASP A 90 7.96 -1.73 16.55
N LEU A 91 8.52 -0.89 15.67
CA LEU A 91 8.56 0.56 15.84
C LEU A 91 7.15 1.16 15.98
N LEU A 92 6.22 0.80 15.08
CA LEU A 92 4.83 1.28 15.15
C LEU A 92 4.17 0.90 16.47
N TYR A 93 4.36 -0.34 16.94
CA TYR A 93 3.74 -0.78 18.18
C TYR A 93 4.37 -0.17 19.45
N GLY A 94 5.57 0.37 19.33
CA GLY A 94 6.25 1.10 20.40
C GLY A 94 6.02 2.61 20.38
N SER A 95 5.43 3.16 19.32
CA SER A 95 5.41 4.61 19.09
C SER A 95 4.30 5.33 19.84
N GLU A 96 4.53 6.63 20.09
CA GLU A 96 3.51 7.51 20.63
C GLU A 96 2.39 7.77 19.62
N ASP A 97 2.70 7.71 18.33
CA ASP A 97 1.72 7.81 17.24
C ASP A 97 0.64 6.72 17.34
N GLN A 98 0.97 5.50 17.77
CA GLN A 98 -0.05 4.48 17.98
C GLN A 98 -1.04 4.88 19.08
N LYS A 99 -0.54 5.40 20.20
CA LYS A 99 -1.36 5.85 21.33
C LYS A 99 -2.20 7.05 20.94
N GLU A 100 -1.62 8.00 20.22
CA GLU A 100 -2.31 9.17 19.68
C GLU A 100 -3.42 8.77 18.69
N GLY A 101 -3.17 7.82 17.80
CA GLY A 101 -4.18 7.30 16.88
C GLY A 101 -5.39 6.71 17.62
N ALA A 102 -5.15 5.90 18.65
CA ALA A 102 -6.21 5.35 19.48
C ALA A 102 -6.98 6.44 20.25
N ARG A 103 -6.28 7.44 20.79
CA ARG A 103 -6.87 8.57 21.52
C ARG A 103 -7.71 9.45 20.61
N ALA A 104 -7.17 9.87 19.48
CA ALA A 104 -7.87 10.73 18.52
C ALA A 104 -9.14 10.06 17.97
N PHE A 105 -9.10 8.73 17.76
CA PHE A 105 -10.28 7.95 17.40
C PHE A 105 -11.35 7.97 18.49
N ALA A 106 -10.96 7.70 19.75
CA ALA A 106 -11.88 7.74 20.89
C ALA A 106 -12.50 9.13 21.11
N GLU A 107 -11.69 10.18 20.94
CA GLU A 107 -12.08 11.59 21.09
C GLU A 107 -12.76 12.17 19.82
N LYS A 108 -12.89 11.39 18.74
CA LYS A 108 -13.44 11.81 17.43
C LYS A 108 -12.81 13.08 16.86
N ARG A 109 -11.50 13.26 17.07
CA ARG A 109 -10.72 14.38 16.55
C ARG A 109 -9.69 13.90 15.52
N LYS A 110 -9.12 14.84 14.77
CA LYS A 110 -8.00 14.53 13.88
C LYS A 110 -6.74 14.19 14.71
N PRO A 111 -6.03 13.09 14.39
CA PRO A 111 -4.77 12.74 15.03
C PRO A 111 -3.63 13.66 14.58
N VAL A 112 -2.63 13.86 15.44
CA VAL A 112 -1.40 14.58 15.11
C VAL A 112 -0.23 13.60 15.08
N TRP A 113 0.19 13.20 13.89
CA TRP A 113 1.29 12.26 13.70
C TRP A 113 2.65 12.96 13.84
N ARG A 114 3.55 12.39 14.62
CA ARG A 114 4.91 12.91 14.84
C ARG A 114 5.99 12.05 14.15
N GLY A 115 5.64 10.85 13.71
CA GLY A 115 6.52 9.98 12.94
C GLY A 115 7.64 9.31 13.74
N HIS A 116 7.49 9.21 15.07
CA HIS A 116 8.41 8.51 15.98
C HIS A 116 7.65 7.83 17.12
#